data_AF-A0A502GX51-F1
#
_entry.id   AF-A0A502GX51-F1
#
_cell.length_a   1.000
_cell.length_b   1.000
_cell.length_c   1.000
_cell.angle_alpha   90.00
_cell.angle_beta   90.00
_cell.angle_gamma   90.00
#
_symmetry.space_group_name_H-M   'P 1'
#
loop_
_entity.id
_entity.type
_entity.pdbx_description
1 polymer ?
#
loop_
_entity_poly.entity_id
_entity_poly.type
_entity_poly.pdbx_seq_one_letter_code
_entity_poly.pdbx_strand_id
1 'polypeptide(L)' 'MEDIFVVKRCNKIIIHGRRAGESGHAPPDAAVWYRITDTRTQGFIGDGFDAEADARRECQRLNATSQVLARQG' A
#
# COMPACT_ATOMS: atom_id res chain seq x y z
N MET A 1 -5.75 -22.69 1.33
CA MET A 1 -6.28 -21.58 0.53
C MET A 1 -5.20 -20.54 0.49
N GLU A 2 -4.72 -20.18 -0.69
CA GLU A 2 -3.69 -19.15 -0.86
C GLU A 2 -4.29 -17.77 -0.58
N ASP A 3 -3.52 -16.85 0.00
CA ASP A 3 -3.98 -15.49 0.24
C ASP A 3 -4.19 -14.76 -1.10
N ILE A 4 -5.41 -14.26 -1.31
CA ILE A 4 -5.80 -13.51 -2.51
C ILE A 4 -5.17 -12.11 -2.49
N PHE A 5 -5.01 -11.57 -1.28
CA PHE A 5 -4.40 -10.26 -1.07
C PHE A 5 -3.09 -10.42 -0.30
N VAL A 6 -2.05 -9.71 -0.74
CA VAL A 6 -0.72 -9.73 -0.11
C VAL A 6 -0.19 -8.33 0.10
N VAL A 7 0.52 -8.10 1.21
CA VAL A 7 1.21 -6.82 1.47
C VAL A 7 2.57 -6.82 0.76
N LYS A 8 2.85 -5.78 -0.01
CA LYS A 8 4.16 -5.52 -0.62
C LYS A 8 4.75 -4.23 -0.08
N ARG A 9 6.00 -4.30 0.39
CA ARG A 9 6.81 -3.12 0.73
C ARG A 9 7.30 -2.47 -0.56
N CYS A 10 7.06 -1.17 -0.69
CA CYS A 10 7.37 -0.34 -1.84
C CYS A 10 8.23 0.86 -1.38
N ASN A 11 9.12 1.31 -2.26
CA ASN A 11 9.86 2.56 -2.02
C ASN A 11 8.98 3.74 -2.42
N LYS A 12 8.90 4.75 -1.55
CA LYS A 12 8.23 6.03 -1.78
C LYS A 12 9.31 7.10 -1.83
N ILE A 13 9.34 7.89 -2.89
CA ILE A 13 10.18 9.07 -2.97
C ILE A 13 9.28 10.28 -2.78
N ILE A 14 9.51 11.05 -1.73
CA ILE A 14 8.74 12.26 -1.41
C ILE A 14 9.50 13.46 -1.98
N ILE A 15 8.87 14.16 -2.92
CA ILE A 15 9.43 15.38 -3.52
C ILE A 15 8.67 16.57 -2.96
N HIS A 16 9.38 17.43 -2.21
CA HIS A 16 8.81 18.64 -1.63
C HIS A 16 8.78 19.76 -2.67
N GLY A 17 7.59 20.27 -3.00
CA GLY A 17 7.43 21.42 -3.89
C GLY A 17 7.97 22.71 -3.26
N ARG A 18 8.35 23.69 -4.10
CA ARG A 18 8.83 25.01 -3.66
C ARG A 18 7.80 26.11 -3.89
N ARG A 19 7.82 27.15 -3.07
CA ARG A 19 7.15 28.42 -3.40
C ARG A 19 8.07 29.30 -4.25
N ALA A 20 7.47 30.19 -5.05
CA ALA A 20 8.25 31.12 -5.86
C ALA A 20 9.10 32.03 -4.95
N GLY A 21 10.42 32.07 -5.21
CA GLY A 21 11.38 32.87 -4.44
C GLY A 21 12.17 32.11 -3.38
N GLU A 22 11.89 30.83 -3.12
CA GLU A 22 12.73 30.00 -2.23
C GLU A 22 13.97 29.47 -2.96
N SER A 23 15.14 29.74 -2.37
CA SER A 23 16.46 29.36 -2.91
C SER A 23 16.94 27.98 -2.47
N GLY A 24 16.23 27.32 -1.55
CA GLY A 24 16.58 26.01 -1.02
C GLY A 24 15.62 24.92 -1.48
N HIS A 25 16.15 23.76 -1.89
CA HIS A 25 15.35 22.55 -2.10
C HIS A 25 15.82 21.50 -1.10
N ALA A 26 14.91 21.02 -0.25
CA ALA A 26 15.18 19.85 0.55
C ALA A 26 15.37 18.66 -0.41
N PRO A 27 16.40 17.82 -0.21
CA PRO A 27 16.55 16.62 -1.03
C PRO A 27 15.30 15.74 -0.91
N PRO A 28 14.97 14.96 -1.95
CA PRO A 28 13.86 14.02 -1.87
C PRO A 28 14.05 13.02 -0.73
N ASP A 29 12.98 12.80 0.05
CA ASP A 29 13.02 11.86 1.15
C ASP A 29 12.66 10.45 0.68
N ALA A 30 13.55 9.50 0.96
CA ALA A 30 13.26 8.09 0.79
C ALA A 30 12.42 7.59 1.97
N ALA A 31 11.19 7.19 1.67
CA ALA A 31 10.25 6.64 2.62
C ALA A 31 9.84 5.22 2.22
N VAL A 32 9.26 4.50 3.17
CA VAL A 32 8.67 3.17 2.95
C VAL A 32 7.17 3.32 2.83
N TRP A 33 6.58 2.58 1.89
CA TRP A 33 5.14 2.49 1.70
C TRP A 33 4.75 1.01 1.63
N TYR A 34 3.64 0.61 2.23
CA TYR A 34 3.08 -0.74 2.14
C TYR A 34 1.80 -0.73 1.30
N ARG A 35 1.75 -1.55 0.24
CA ARG A 35 0.58 -1.65 -0.64
C ARG A 35 0.01 -3.06 -0.63
N ILE A 36 -1.32 -3.16 -0.69
CA ILE A 36 -2.00 -4.44 -0.82
C ILE A 36 -2.14 -4.75 -2.31
N THR A 37 -1.68 -5.93 -2.71
CA THR A 37 -1.75 -6.44 -4.09
C THR A 37 -2.79 -7.55 -4.15
N ASP A 38 -3.71 -7.50 -5.10
CA ASP A 38 -4.55 -8.65 -5.47
C ASP A 38 -3.73 -9.58 -6.37
N THR A 39 -3.49 -10.81 -5.94
CA THR A 39 -2.66 -11.79 -6.66
C THR A 39 -3.29 -12.25 -7.98
N ARG A 40 -4.61 -12.10 -8.14
CA ARG A 40 -5.36 -12.53 -9.33
C ARG A 40 -5.27 -11.53 -10.46
N THR A 41 -5.31 -10.23 -10.12
CA THR A 41 -5.25 -9.14 -11.10
C THR A 41 -3.88 -8.51 -11.20
N GLN A 42 -2.99 -8.81 -10.24
CA GLN A 42 -1.70 -8.15 -10.03
C GLN A 42 -1.82 -6.63 -9.80
N GLY A 43 -3.02 -6.13 -9.53
CA GLY A 43 -3.31 -4.73 -9.24
C GLY A 43 -3.09 -4.37 -7.77
N PHE A 44 -2.93 -3.07 -7.51
CA PHE A 44 -2.89 -2.53 -6.15
C PHE A 44 -4.28 -2.06 -5.71
N ILE A 45 -4.56 -2.22 -4.42
CA ILE A 45 -5.82 -1.77 -3.81
C ILE A 45 -5.57 -0.50 -3.00
N GLY A 46 -6.33 0.55 -3.34
CA GLY A 46 -6.27 1.85 -2.67
C GLY A 46 -4.92 2.56 -2.82
N ASP A 47 -4.72 3.57 -1.97
CA ASP A 47 -3.51 4.39 -2.00
C ASP A 47 -2.34 3.72 -1.24
N GLY A 48 -2.65 2.81 -0.32
CA GLY A 48 -1.72 2.06 0.55
C GLY A 48 -1.42 2.78 1.87
N PHE A 49 -0.41 2.29 2.60
CA PHE A 49 -0.19 2.61 4.02
C PHE A 49 1.26 3.04 4.28
N ASP A 50 1.45 4.03 5.15
CA ASP A 50 2.78 4.38 5.65
C ASP A 50 3.26 3.37 6.72
N ALA A 51 2.35 2.73 7.48
CA ALA A 51 2.67 1.74 8.52
C ALA A 51 2.40 0.29 8.10
N GLU A 52 3.36 -0.61 8.36
CA GLU A 52 3.24 -2.04 8.02
C GLU A 52 2.07 -2.72 8.76
N ALA A 53 1.87 -2.37 10.03
CA ALA A 53 0.83 -2.95 10.86
C ALA A 53 -0.58 -2.67 10.30
N ASP A 54 -0.79 -1.47 9.75
CA ASP A 54 -2.06 -1.09 9.15
C ASP A 54 -2.32 -1.85 7.85
N ALA A 55 -1.31 -1.93 6.99
CA ALA A 55 -1.39 -2.73 5.76
C ALA A 55 -1.67 -4.20 6.06
N ARG A 56 -1.03 -4.75 7.10
CA ARG A 56 -1.23 -6.15 7.53
C ARG A 56 -2.64 -6.39 8.04
N ARG A 57 -3.15 -5.51 8.91
CA ARG A 57 -4.52 -5.59 9.43
C ARG A 57 -5.56 -5.55 8.32
N GLU A 58 -5.41 -4.62 7.37
CA GLU A 58 -6.32 -4.51 6.25
C GLU A 58 -6.24 -5.70 5.29
N CYS A 59 -5.02 -6.19 5.01
CA CYS A 59 -4.81 -7.37 4.18
C CYS A 59 -5.51 -8.60 4.78
N GLN A 60 -5.39 -8.80 6.10
CA GLN A 60 -6.08 -9.88 6.81
C GLN A 60 -7.60 -9.73 6.73
N ARG A 61 -8.13 -8.51 6.90
CA ARG A 61 -9.57 -8.22 6.76
C ARG A 61 -10.07 -8.59 5.37
N LEU A 62 -9.37 -8.15 4.32
CA LEU A 62 -9.73 -8.44 2.93
C LEU A 62 -9.70 -9.94 2.62
N ASN A 63 -8.66 -10.65 3.05
CA ASN A 63 -8.58 -12.10 2.88
C ASN A 63 -9.75 -12.78 3.62
N ALA A 64 -10.02 -12.43 4.88
CA ALA A 64 -11.14 -13.01 5.63
C ALA A 64 -12.50 -12.79 4.95
N THR A 65 -12.78 -11.57 4.47
CA THR A 65 -14.03 -11.27 3.75
C THR A 65 -14.12 -12.05 2.43
N SER A 66 -13.04 -12.15 1.68
CA SER A 66 -13.03 -12.89 0.41
C SER A 66 -13.19 -14.39 0.59
N GLN A 67 -12.69 -14.96 1.70
CA GLN A 67 -12.92 -16.36 2.04
C GLN A 67 -14.39 -16.64 2.38
N VAL A 68 -15.09 -15.68 3.01
CA VAL A 68 -16.52 -15.81 3.36
C VAL A 68 -17.38 -15.81 2.10
N LEU A 69 -17.10 -14.94 1.12
CA LEU A 69 -17.83 -14.90 -0.15
C LEU A 69 -17.59 -16.18 -0.97
N ALA A 70 -16.37 -16.72 -0.98
CA ALA A 70 -16.05 -17.96 -1.69
C ALA A 70 -16.74 -19.20 -1.10
N ARG A 71 -17.16 -19.16 0.18
CA ARG A 71 -17.85 -20.28 0.86
C ARG A 71 -19.38 -20.25 0.72
N GLN A 72 -19.94 -19.14 0.25
CA GLN A 72 -21.39 -18.97 0.06
C GLN A 72 -21.81 -19.11 -1.42
N GLY A 73 -20.90 -19.53 -2.30
CA GLY A 73 -21.15 -19.84 -3.71
C GLY A 73 -21.13 -21.33 -3.97
#